data_AF-A0A8C6AV34-F1
#
_entry.id   AF-A0A8C6AV34-F1
#
_cell.length_a   1.000
_cell.length_b   1.000
_cell.length_c   1.000
_cell.angle_alpha   90.00
_cell.angle_beta   90.00
_cell.angle_gamma   90.00
#
_symmetry.space_group_name_H-M   'P 1'
#
loop_
_entity.id
_entity.type
_entity.pdbx_description
1 polymer ?
#
loop_
_entity_poly.entity_id
_entity_poly.type
_entity_poly.pdbx_seq_one_letter_code
_entity_poly.pdbx_strand_id
1 'polypeptide(L)'
;MPPRDAFSGNPQRTSRLICQATDFRPKQISFSWFRDGKRVESGISEGPVETVQSSPHMPSVYVLPPTREQLSLRESASVTCLVKGFSPADVFVQWLQKGQPMSSDKYVTSAPAPEPQAPGLYFVYSILTVSEEDWNSGETYTCVVGHEALPHMVTERTVDKSTGKPTLYNVSLVMSDTASTCY
;
A
#
# COMPACT_ATOMS: atom_id res chain seq x y z
N MET A 1 -42.73 -34.23 47.17
CA MET A 1 -41.31 -34.50 47.51
C MET A 1 -40.77 -35.51 46.51
N PRO A 2 -39.73 -35.19 45.73
CA PRO A 2 -39.13 -36.14 44.81
C PRO A 2 -38.12 -37.07 45.53
N PRO A 3 -37.77 -38.23 44.94
CA PRO A 3 -36.92 -39.24 45.56
C PRO A 3 -35.47 -38.77 45.81
N ARG A 4 -34.82 -39.40 46.79
CA ARG A 4 -33.57 -38.98 47.46
C ARG A 4 -32.26 -39.20 46.67
N ASP A 5 -32.34 -39.47 45.37
CA ASP A 5 -31.16 -39.84 44.54
C ASP A 5 -30.97 -38.92 43.32
N ALA A 6 -31.45 -37.67 43.37
CA ALA A 6 -31.33 -36.71 42.27
C ALA A 6 -30.08 -35.81 42.33
N PHE A 7 -29.07 -36.14 43.14
CA PHE A 7 -27.79 -35.42 43.19
C PHE A 7 -26.60 -36.39 43.21
N SER A 8 -26.45 -37.18 42.16
CA SER A 8 -25.18 -37.85 41.86
C SER A 8 -24.82 -37.59 40.41
N GLY A 9 -23.75 -36.81 40.21
CA GLY A 9 -23.26 -36.43 38.90
C GLY A 9 -22.94 -34.95 38.84
N ASN A 10 -21.90 -34.53 39.55
CA ASN A 10 -21.24 -33.25 39.33
C ASN A 10 -20.73 -33.24 37.87
N PRO A 11 -21.27 -32.43 36.95
CA PRO A 11 -20.65 -32.31 35.64
C PRO A 11 -19.37 -31.50 35.88
N GLN A 12 -18.22 -32.16 35.81
CA GLN A 12 -16.92 -31.50 35.93
C GLN A 12 -16.89 -30.26 35.04
N ARG A 13 -16.98 -29.09 35.65
CA ARG A 13 -16.94 -27.80 34.96
C ARG A 13 -15.51 -27.59 34.50
N THR A 14 -15.19 -28.06 33.31
CA THR A 14 -13.86 -27.87 32.71
C THR A 14 -13.73 -26.44 32.23
N SER A 15 -12.85 -25.66 32.85
CA SER A 15 -12.50 -24.32 32.37
C SER A 15 -11.50 -24.42 31.20
N ARG A 16 -11.78 -23.72 30.10
CA ARG A 16 -10.90 -23.67 28.91
C ARG A 16 -10.25 -22.30 28.77
N LEU A 17 -8.93 -22.27 28.58
CA LEU A 17 -8.18 -21.07 28.20
C LEU A 17 -8.01 -21.05 26.67
N ILE A 18 -8.17 -19.88 26.05
CA ILE A 18 -8.06 -19.70 24.60
C ILE A 18 -7.05 -18.58 24.34
N CYS A 19 -6.07 -18.85 23.48
CA CYS A 19 -5.15 -17.85 22.95
C CYS A 19 -5.45 -17.72 21.45
N GLN A 20 -5.83 -16.52 21.05
CA GLN A 20 -6.12 -16.18 19.66
C GLN A 20 -5.20 -15.02 19.28
N ALA A 21 -4.37 -15.21 18.26
CA ALA A 21 -3.69 -14.10 17.60
C ALA A 21 -4.11 -14.05 16.14
N THR A 22 -4.44 -12.85 15.68
CA THR A 22 -4.76 -12.54 14.29
C THR A 22 -3.77 -11.49 13.78
N ASP A 23 -3.65 -11.36 12.45
CA ASP A 23 -2.94 -10.27 11.79
C ASP A 23 -1.45 -10.10 12.17
N PHE A 24 -0.81 -11.20 12.56
CA PHE A 24 0.60 -11.20 12.93
C PHE A 24 1.49 -11.29 11.68
N ARG A 25 2.62 -10.57 11.71
CA ARG A 25 3.71 -10.69 10.73
C ARG A 25 5.03 -10.92 11.46
N PRO A 26 5.83 -11.94 11.08
CA PRO A 26 5.72 -12.81 9.89
C PRO A 26 4.65 -13.92 10.01
N LYS A 27 4.22 -14.50 8.87
CA LYS A 27 3.16 -15.53 8.77
C LYS A 27 3.40 -16.84 9.55
N GLN A 28 4.61 -17.06 10.04
CA GLN A 28 4.95 -18.22 10.87
C GLN A 28 5.15 -17.79 12.31
N ILE A 29 4.21 -18.16 13.18
CA ILE A 29 4.32 -17.98 14.63
C ILE A 29 4.15 -19.30 15.34
N SER A 30 4.77 -19.42 16.51
CA SER A 30 4.63 -20.56 17.40
C SER A 30 4.03 -20.11 18.73
N PHE A 31 2.99 -20.79 19.19
CA PHE A 31 2.44 -20.57 20.53
C PHE A 31 3.00 -21.61 21.50
N SER A 32 3.17 -21.19 22.76
CA SER A 32 3.53 -22.09 23.84
C SER A 32 2.80 -21.70 25.12
N TRP A 33 2.20 -22.69 25.78
CA TRP A 33 1.49 -22.49 27.02
C TRP A 33 2.41 -22.77 28.22
N PHE A 34 2.27 -21.96 29.27
CA PHE A 34 2.99 -22.14 30.52
C PHE A 34 2.02 -22.17 31.70
N ARG A 35 2.28 -23.03 32.68
CA ARG A 35 1.59 -23.08 33.98
C ARG A 35 2.64 -23.13 35.07
N ASP A 36 2.60 -22.19 36.01
CA ASP A 36 3.56 -22.07 37.12
C ASP A 36 5.03 -22.09 36.64
N GLY A 37 5.29 -21.44 35.50
CA GLY A 37 6.63 -21.36 34.88
C GLY A 37 7.07 -22.61 34.12
N LYS A 38 6.27 -23.68 34.07
CA LYS A 38 6.57 -24.89 33.30
C LYS A 38 5.77 -24.93 32.00
N ARG A 39 6.41 -25.36 30.90
CA ARG A 39 5.75 -25.53 29.61
C ARG A 39 4.71 -26.63 29.69
N VAL A 40 3.51 -26.36 29.19
CA VAL A 40 2.42 -27.33 29.08
C VAL A 40 2.48 -27.95 27.68
N GLU A 41 2.49 -29.27 27.60
CA GLU A 41 2.55 -30.01 26.32
C GLU A 41 1.31 -30.90 26.10
N SER A 42 0.51 -31.14 27.15
CA SER A 42 -0.68 -31.99 27.12
C SER A 42 -1.96 -31.17 27.28
N GLY A 43 -3.04 -31.57 26.60
CA GLY A 43 -4.35 -30.89 26.69
C GLY A 43 -4.44 -29.59 25.90
N ILE A 44 -3.53 -29.39 24.95
CA ILE A 44 -3.58 -28.29 23.98
C ILE A 44 -4.32 -28.79 22.75
N SER A 45 -5.43 -28.14 22.43
CA SER A 45 -6.08 -28.29 21.13
C SER A 45 -5.74 -27.04 20.30
N GLU A 46 -4.87 -27.20 19.31
CA GLU A 46 -4.72 -26.17 18.28
C GLU A 46 -5.97 -26.20 17.40
N GLY A 47 -6.72 -25.10 17.39
CA GLY A 47 -7.82 -24.94 16.44
C GLY A 47 -7.30 -24.89 15.01
N PRO A 48 -8.16 -25.06 13.99
CA PRO A 48 -7.74 -24.84 12.61
C PRO A 48 -7.07 -23.47 12.50
N VAL A 49 -5.81 -23.45 12.06
CA VAL A 49 -5.18 -22.22 11.61
C VAL A 49 -5.91 -21.86 10.33
N GLU A 50 -6.99 -21.10 10.45
CA GLU A 50 -7.59 -20.41 9.31
C GLU A 50 -6.61 -19.30 8.92
N THR A 51 -5.53 -19.67 8.23
CA THR A 51 -4.93 -18.71 7.32
C THR A 51 -6.03 -18.36 6.34
N VAL A 52 -6.56 -17.14 6.41
CA VAL A 52 -7.27 -16.55 5.27
C VAL A 52 -6.21 -16.43 4.18
N GLN A 53 -6.00 -17.54 3.47
CA GLN A 53 -4.91 -17.74 2.54
C GLN A 53 -5.33 -17.10 1.23
N SER A 54 -5.55 -15.78 1.25
CA SER A 54 -5.53 -15.04 0.00
C SER A 54 -4.10 -15.14 -0.54
N SER A 55 -3.96 -15.68 -1.75
CA SER A 55 -2.66 -15.71 -2.42
C SER A 55 -2.12 -14.28 -2.46
N PRO A 56 -0.87 -14.04 -2.03
CA PRO A 56 -0.26 -12.72 -2.16
C PRO A 56 -0.33 -12.25 -3.60
N HIS A 57 -0.73 -11.00 -3.80
CA HIS A 57 -0.82 -10.38 -5.11
C HIS A 57 0.12 -9.18 -5.16
N MET A 58 0.95 -9.15 -6.21
CA MET A 58 1.93 -8.08 -6.41
C MET A 58 1.25 -6.75 -6.74
N PRO A 59 1.74 -5.62 -6.20
CA PRO A 59 1.26 -4.31 -6.56
C PRO A 59 1.64 -3.94 -8.00
N SER A 60 0.70 -3.30 -8.69
CA SER A 60 0.99 -2.47 -9.85
C SER A 60 1.21 -1.03 -9.40
N VAL A 61 2.31 -0.43 -9.84
CA VAL A 61 2.71 0.94 -9.46
C VAL A 61 2.65 1.86 -10.67
N TYR A 62 1.93 2.96 -10.52
CA TYR A 62 1.79 4.02 -11.52
C TYR A 62 2.19 5.35 -10.89
N VAL A 63 3.02 6.13 -11.58
CA VAL A 63 3.41 7.47 -11.15
C VAL A 63 2.91 8.47 -12.17
N LEU A 64 2.03 9.35 -11.72
CA LEU A 64 1.33 10.33 -12.54
C LEU A 64 2.01 11.70 -12.34
N PRO A 65 2.38 12.39 -13.43
CA PRO A 65 2.94 13.74 -13.35
C PRO A 65 1.86 14.75 -12.91
N PRO A 66 2.25 15.96 -12.48
CA PRO A 66 1.31 17.04 -12.20
C PRO A 66 0.45 17.37 -13.42
N THR A 67 -0.80 17.78 -13.18
CA THR A 67 -1.66 18.19 -14.29
C THR A 67 -1.21 19.53 -14.87
N ARG A 68 -1.56 19.80 -16.13
CA ARG A 68 -1.18 21.05 -16.81
C ARG A 68 -1.81 22.26 -16.11
N GLU A 69 -3.00 22.10 -15.56
CA GLU A 69 -3.74 23.13 -14.84
C GLU A 69 -3.01 23.52 -13.55
N GLN A 70 -2.51 22.55 -12.78
CA GLN A 70 -1.72 22.82 -11.57
C GLN A 70 -0.44 23.61 -11.88
N LEU A 71 0.26 23.23 -12.95
CA LEU A 71 1.48 23.92 -13.39
C LEU A 71 1.19 25.35 -13.89
N SER A 72 0.00 25.63 -14.42
CA SER A 72 -0.38 26.96 -14.89
C SER A 72 -0.64 27.97 -13.76
N LEU A 73 -0.99 27.48 -12.57
CA LEU A 73 -1.33 28.30 -11.40
C LEU A 73 -0.10 28.76 -10.59
N ARG A 74 1.10 28.23 -10.89
CA ARG A 74 2.41 28.63 -10.32
C ARG A 74 2.54 28.59 -8.80
N GLU A 75 1.71 27.83 -8.11
CA GLU A 75 1.77 27.71 -6.64
C GLU A 75 2.49 26.42 -6.22
N SER A 76 1.92 25.26 -6.56
CA SER A 76 2.51 23.96 -6.25
C SER A 76 2.00 22.89 -7.21
N ALA A 77 2.85 21.90 -7.48
CA ALA A 77 2.56 20.80 -8.38
C ALA A 77 2.52 19.49 -7.58
N SER A 78 1.64 18.56 -7.97
CA SER A 78 1.47 17.29 -7.24
C SER A 78 1.87 16.12 -8.12
N VAL A 79 2.80 15.31 -7.65
CA VAL A 79 3.13 14.02 -8.25
C VAL A 79 2.38 12.93 -7.47
N THR A 80 1.68 12.03 -8.17
CA THR A 80 0.85 11.01 -7.51
C THR A 80 1.36 9.61 -7.83
N CYS A 81 1.63 8.81 -6.79
CA CYS A 81 1.92 7.39 -6.91
C CYS A 81 0.68 6.58 -6.56
N LEU A 82 0.09 5.91 -7.54
CA LEU A 82 -0.99 4.96 -7.36
C LEU A 82 -0.42 3.55 -7.29
N VAL A 83 -0.61 2.89 -6.15
CA VAL A 83 -0.25 1.50 -5.93
C VAL A 83 -1.55 0.72 -5.81
N LYS A 84 -1.78 -0.26 -6.69
CA LYS A 84 -3.06 -0.97 -6.73
C LYS A 84 -2.91 -2.45 -7.04
N GLY A 85 -3.94 -3.22 -6.75
CA GLY A 85 -4.04 -4.64 -7.06
C GLY A 85 -3.16 -5.50 -6.17
N PHE A 86 -2.90 -5.09 -4.93
CA PHE A 86 -2.01 -5.83 -4.03
C PHE A 86 -2.76 -6.49 -2.89
N SER A 87 -2.23 -7.61 -2.43
CA SER A 87 -2.65 -8.25 -1.20
C SER A 87 -1.44 -8.94 -0.58
N PRO A 88 -1.28 -8.88 0.74
CA PRO A 88 -2.16 -8.25 1.72
C PRO A 88 -1.99 -6.73 1.83
N ALA A 89 -2.79 -6.08 2.69
CA ALA A 89 -2.92 -4.62 2.78
C ALA A 89 -1.66 -3.87 3.22
N ASP A 90 -0.72 -4.53 3.89
CA ASP A 90 0.50 -3.87 4.38
C ASP A 90 1.44 -3.54 3.20
N VAL A 91 1.69 -2.24 3.03
CA VAL A 91 2.52 -1.69 1.96
C VAL A 91 3.35 -0.51 2.50
N PHE A 92 4.59 -0.41 2.05
CA PHE A 92 5.47 0.70 2.34
C PHE A 92 5.63 1.59 1.11
N VAL A 93 5.61 2.92 1.29
CA VAL A 93 5.82 3.89 0.21
C VAL A 93 6.83 4.95 0.66
N GLN A 94 7.87 5.17 -0.15
CA GLN A 94 8.90 6.17 0.06
C GLN A 94 9.14 6.93 -1.25
N TRP A 95 9.34 8.24 -1.15
CA TRP A 95 9.75 9.06 -2.30
C TRP A 95 11.25 9.32 -2.31
N LEU A 96 11.83 9.31 -3.51
CA LEU A 96 13.18 9.79 -3.76
C LEU A 96 13.13 11.02 -4.69
N GLN A 97 13.98 12.01 -4.41
CA GLN A 97 14.27 13.14 -5.29
C GLN A 97 15.74 13.04 -5.71
N LYS A 98 16.02 12.99 -7.01
CA LYS A 98 17.39 12.78 -7.54
C LYS A 98 18.09 11.55 -6.93
N GLY A 99 17.32 10.49 -6.66
CA GLY A 99 17.80 9.25 -6.04
C GLY A 99 18.05 9.32 -4.53
N GLN A 100 17.79 10.45 -3.87
CA GLN A 100 17.93 10.62 -2.43
C GLN A 100 16.58 10.52 -1.72
N PRO A 101 16.49 9.83 -0.56
CA PRO A 101 15.25 9.73 0.21
C PRO A 101 14.71 11.10 0.63
N MET A 102 13.43 11.33 0.37
CA MET A 102 12.70 12.51 0.84
C MET A 102 12.18 12.29 2.26
N SER A 103 12.09 13.38 3.02
CA SER A 103 11.47 13.34 4.35
C SER A 103 9.97 13.11 4.24
N SER A 104 9.40 12.37 5.21
CA SER A 104 8.00 11.95 5.20
C SER A 104 6.99 13.08 5.37
N ASP A 105 7.42 14.27 5.78
CA ASP A 105 6.60 15.49 5.83
C ASP A 105 6.29 16.09 4.45
N LYS A 106 7.00 15.65 3.39
CA LYS A 106 6.83 16.16 2.03
C LYS A 106 5.72 15.49 1.23
N TYR A 107 5.25 14.33 1.68
CA TYR A 107 4.24 13.56 0.98
C TYR A 107 3.22 12.96 1.94
N VAL A 108 2.03 12.69 1.42
CA VAL A 108 0.94 12.06 2.18
C VAL A 108 0.58 10.76 1.52
N THR A 109 0.64 9.66 2.28
CA THR A 109 0.21 8.33 1.82
C THR A 109 -1.10 7.98 2.50
N SER A 110 -2.10 7.57 1.72
CA SER A 110 -3.39 7.11 2.24
C SER A 110 -3.24 5.79 3.00
N ALA A 111 -4.17 5.52 3.92
CA ALA A 111 -4.35 4.16 4.42
C ALA A 111 -4.76 3.22 3.26
N PRO A 112 -4.40 1.92 3.31
CA PRO A 112 -4.87 0.93 2.36
C PRO A 112 -6.39 0.85 2.33
N ALA A 113 -6.97 0.94 1.13
CA ALA A 113 -8.40 0.82 0.90
C ALA A 113 -8.70 -0.39 -0.02
N PRO A 114 -9.82 -1.10 0.18
CA PRO A 114 -10.20 -2.22 -0.67
C PRO A 114 -10.55 -1.76 -2.08
N GLU A 115 -10.17 -2.54 -3.10
CA GLU A 115 -10.53 -2.25 -4.48
C GLU A 115 -12.01 -2.55 -4.78
N PRO A 116 -12.78 -1.59 -5.32
CA PRO A 116 -14.22 -1.78 -5.57
C PRO A 116 -14.56 -2.94 -6.51
N GLN A 117 -13.68 -3.22 -7.48
CA GLN A 117 -13.90 -4.23 -8.53
C GLN A 117 -13.04 -5.48 -8.35
N ALA A 118 -12.21 -5.53 -7.30
CA ALA A 118 -11.31 -6.66 -7.04
C ALA A 118 -11.32 -7.01 -5.55
N PRO A 119 -12.32 -7.78 -5.09
CA PRO A 119 -12.43 -8.18 -3.69
C PRO A 119 -11.16 -8.85 -3.17
N GLY A 120 -10.72 -8.44 -1.98
CA GLY A 120 -9.49 -8.95 -1.34
C GLY A 120 -8.20 -8.30 -1.83
N LEU A 121 -8.26 -7.41 -2.84
CA LEU A 121 -7.14 -6.56 -3.23
C LEU A 121 -7.31 -5.15 -2.66
N TYR A 122 -6.18 -4.48 -2.47
CA TYR A 122 -6.07 -3.16 -1.90
C TYR A 122 -5.39 -2.19 -2.86
N PHE A 123 -5.63 -0.91 -2.63
CA PHE A 123 -4.90 0.19 -3.26
C PHE A 123 -4.54 1.26 -2.22
N VAL A 124 -3.48 2.02 -2.52
CA VAL A 124 -3.09 3.25 -1.83
C VAL A 124 -2.71 4.31 -2.86
N TYR A 125 -2.85 5.57 -2.48
CA TYR A 125 -2.24 6.69 -3.19
C TYR A 125 -1.25 7.40 -2.29
N SER A 126 -0.12 7.82 -2.85
CA SER A 126 0.82 8.74 -2.20
C SER A 126 0.95 9.99 -3.05
N ILE A 127 0.73 11.15 -2.44
CA ILE A 127 0.77 12.45 -3.11
C ILE A 127 1.99 13.20 -2.58
N LEU A 128 2.92 13.50 -3.49
CA LEU A 128 4.10 14.31 -3.24
C LEU A 128 3.86 15.73 -3.75
N THR A 129 4.07 16.72 -2.90
CA THR A 129 4.05 18.13 -3.29
C THR A 129 5.46 18.55 -3.72
N VAL A 130 5.58 19.06 -4.94
CA VAL A 130 6.85 19.55 -5.51
C VAL A 130 6.72 21.02 -5.91
N SER A 131 7.85 21.73 -5.94
CA SER A 131 7.86 23.10 -6.45
C SER A 131 7.77 23.08 -7.98
N GLU A 132 7.18 24.14 -8.55
CA GLU A 132 7.13 24.28 -10.01
C GLU A 132 8.54 24.43 -10.61
N GLU A 133 9.46 25.08 -9.88
CA GLU A 133 10.85 25.29 -10.28
C GLU A 133 11.58 23.95 -10.43
N ASP A 134 11.53 23.09 -9.40
CA ASP A 134 12.18 21.78 -9.41
C ASP A 134 11.61 20.92 -10.54
N TRP A 135 10.28 20.85 -10.67
CA TRP A 135 9.63 20.12 -11.75
C TRP A 135 10.04 20.65 -13.13
N ASN A 136 10.07 21.97 -13.30
CA ASN A 136 10.40 22.60 -14.58
C ASN A 136 11.87 22.46 -14.96
N SER A 137 12.77 22.36 -13.99
CA SER A 137 14.20 22.13 -14.19
C SER A 137 14.52 20.71 -14.67
N GLY A 138 13.53 19.81 -14.62
CA GLY A 138 13.67 18.42 -15.08
C GLY A 138 14.10 17.46 -13.97
N GLU A 139 13.81 17.80 -12.71
CA GLU A 139 14.09 16.87 -11.61
C GLU A 139 13.28 15.58 -11.72
N THR A 140 13.89 14.49 -11.26
CA THR A 140 13.32 13.15 -11.25
C THR A 140 12.79 12.79 -9.87
N TYR A 141 11.56 12.32 -9.82
CA TYR A 141 10.89 11.84 -8.63
C TYR A 141 10.59 10.35 -8.75
N THR A 142 10.98 9.56 -7.75
CA THR A 142 10.83 8.11 -7.76
C THR A 142 9.95 7.66 -6.60
N CYS A 143 8.88 6.92 -6.90
CA CYS A 143 8.08 6.23 -5.90
C CYS A 143 8.62 4.82 -5.70
N VAL A 144 9.16 4.56 -4.51
CA VAL A 144 9.65 3.25 -4.07
C VAL A 144 8.56 2.58 -3.25
N VAL A 145 8.19 1.37 -3.62
CA VAL A 145 7.11 0.58 -3.03
C VAL A 145 7.66 -0.71 -2.47
N GLY A 146 7.47 -0.93 -1.17
CA GLY A 146 7.80 -2.17 -0.48
C GLY A 146 6.56 -3.02 -0.23
N HIS A 147 6.60 -4.30 -0.63
CA HIS A 147 5.47 -5.22 -0.45
C HIS A 147 5.93 -6.69 -0.46
N GLU A 148 5.34 -7.53 0.39
CA GLU A 148 5.78 -8.92 0.58
C GLU A 148 5.63 -9.82 -0.66
N ALA A 149 4.74 -9.47 -1.57
CA ALA A 149 4.50 -10.25 -2.79
C ALA A 149 5.53 -9.93 -3.89
N LEU A 150 6.29 -8.84 -3.76
CA LEU A 150 7.26 -8.42 -4.78
C LEU A 150 8.54 -9.28 -4.74
N PRO A 151 9.17 -9.53 -5.90
CA PRO A 151 10.56 -10.00 -5.95
C PRO A 151 11.45 -9.03 -5.19
N HIS A 152 12.30 -9.53 -4.30
CA HIS A 152 13.15 -8.71 -3.43
C HIS A 152 12.39 -7.73 -2.52
N MET A 153 11.07 -7.90 -2.37
CA MET A 153 10.19 -7.08 -1.52
C MET A 153 10.11 -5.59 -1.91
N VAL A 154 10.59 -5.20 -3.09
CA VAL A 154 10.66 -3.79 -3.51
C VAL A 154 10.47 -3.62 -5.02
N THR A 155 9.85 -2.52 -5.43
CA THR A 155 9.77 -2.05 -6.82
C THR A 155 9.74 -0.53 -6.84
N GLU A 156 10.12 0.09 -7.95
CA GLU A 156 10.13 1.54 -8.07
C GLU A 156 9.67 2.03 -9.45
N ARG A 157 9.15 3.26 -9.49
CA ARG A 157 8.75 3.95 -10.71
C ARG A 157 9.16 5.41 -10.63
N THR A 158 9.76 5.91 -11.71
CA THR A 158 10.28 7.28 -11.80
C THR A 158 9.45 8.11 -12.75
N VAL A 159 9.33 9.40 -12.45
CA VAL A 159 8.72 10.40 -13.31
C VAL A 159 9.54 11.69 -13.30
N ASP A 160 9.56 12.36 -14.45
CA ASP A 160 10.05 13.70 -14.69
C ASP A 160 9.12 14.45 -15.68
N LYS A 161 9.49 15.67 -16.05
CA LYS A 161 8.76 16.52 -17.01
C LYS A 161 8.63 15.95 -18.43
N SER A 162 9.51 15.05 -18.83
CA SER A 162 9.52 14.42 -20.15
C SER A 162 8.61 13.19 -20.23
N THR A 163 8.41 12.50 -19.10
CA THR A 163 7.48 11.36 -18.99
C THR A 163 6.08 11.77 -19.43
N GLY A 164 5.59 11.14 -20.51
CA GLY A 164 4.26 11.40 -21.08
C GLY A 164 4.18 12.56 -22.08
N LYS A 165 5.28 13.26 -22.40
CA LYS A 165 5.30 14.15 -23.55
C LYS A 165 5.42 13.34 -24.85
N PRO A 166 4.61 13.62 -25.89
CA PRO A 166 4.84 13.07 -27.21
C PRO A 166 6.27 13.39 -27.65
N THR A 167 6.99 12.39 -28.14
CA THR A 167 8.37 12.52 -28.64
C THR A 167 8.45 13.24 -29.98
N LEU A 168 7.32 13.52 -30.64
CA LEU A 168 7.22 14.19 -31.92
C LEU A 168 6.44 15.50 -31.78
N TYR A 169 7.17 16.62 -31.84
CA TYR A 169 6.59 17.94 -31.99
C TYR A 169 6.78 18.36 -33.46
N ASN A 170 5.70 18.40 -34.24
CA ASN A 170 5.75 19.04 -35.57
C ASN A 170 5.61 20.55 -35.38
N VAL A 171 6.74 21.24 -35.27
CA VAL A 171 6.77 22.71 -35.19
C VAL A 171 7.09 23.26 -36.58
N SER A 172 6.09 23.84 -37.24
CA SER A 172 6.27 24.60 -38.48
C SER A 172 6.14 26.09 -38.17
N LEU A 173 7.23 26.84 -38.29
CA LEU A 173 7.19 28.30 -38.30
C LEU A 173 6.77 28.78 -39.69
N VAL A 174 5.62 29.45 -39.77
CA VAL A 174 5.20 30.19 -40.96
C VAL A 174 5.49 31.65 -40.68
N MET A 175 6.58 32.18 -41.26
CA MET A 175 6.82 33.62 -41.31
C MET A 175 6.12 34.16 -42.55
N SER A 176 5.13 35.05 -42.36
CA SER A 176 4.43 35.72 -43.44
C SER A 176 4.63 37.23 -43.30
N ASP A 177 5.24 37.85 -44.31
CA ASP A 177 5.38 39.32 -44.42
C ASP A 177 4.14 39.98 -45.04
N THR A 178 3.01 39.27 -45.12
CA THR A 178 1.74 39.85 -45.56
C THR A 178 0.69 39.67 -44.49
N ALA A 179 0.13 40.79 -44.03
CA ALA A 179 -1.05 40.85 -43.17
C ALA A 179 -2.24 40.24 -43.92
N SER A 180 -2.42 38.92 -43.78
CA SER A 180 -3.57 38.21 -44.32
C SER A 180 -4.61 38.03 -43.21
N THR A 181 -5.46 39.04 -43.03
CA THR A 181 -6.73 38.90 -42.30
C THR A 181 -7.67 38.01 -43.13
N CYS A 182 -8.09 36.87 -42.59
CA CYS A 182 -9.12 36.04 -43.21
C CYS A 182 -10.52 36.61 -42.91
N TYR A 183 -11.35 36.72 -43.95
CA TYR A 183 -12.81 36.95 -43.87
C TYR A 183 -13.54 35.61 -43.84
#